data_AF-A0A3M2E7L5-F1
#
_entry.id   AF-A0A3M2E7L5-F1
#
_cell.length_a   1.000
_cell.length_b   1.000
_cell.length_c   1.000
_cell.angle_alpha   90.00
_cell.angle_beta   90.00
_cell.angle_gamma   90.00
#
_symmetry.space_group_name_H-M   'P 1'
#
loop_
_entity.id
_entity.type
_entity.pdbx_description
1 polymer ?
#
loop_
_entity_poly.entity_id
_entity_poly.type
_entity_poly.pdbx_seq_one_letter_code
_entity_poly.pdbx_strand_id
1 'polypeptide(L)'
;GLRIFNSIEHYQLNITRAAFTSGESPYPYVATFGSHLFLSTNGDDVVKALNHGVAAATIVHNAAQQNHTEELRIAFDGDAVIFSDEAERVYRSQGLDAFAHSEKASARQPLEGGPFKPFLAALHHLQTRFPPDQCPIRTALVTARAAPAHERVIRTLREWNIRIDQALFLGGMNKGPFLKAFGADIFFDDQKGHCDNAAGIVTAAHVPHGVTNEQPRTGDSPATSLSGEDRT
;
A
#
# COMPACT_ATOMS: atom_id res chain seq x y z
N GLY A 1 -9.63 16.03 -20.44
CA GLY A 1 -8.68 17.06 -20.00
C GLY A 1 -9.34 18.28 -19.42
N LEU A 2 -10.09 19.04 -20.22
CA LEU A 2 -10.65 20.34 -19.82
C LEU A 2 -11.50 20.32 -18.53
N ARG A 3 -12.29 19.27 -18.28
CA ARG A 3 -13.07 19.15 -17.03
C ARG A 3 -12.19 19.25 -15.77
N ILE A 4 -10.98 18.69 -15.80
CA ILE A 4 -10.05 18.74 -14.65
C ILE A 4 -9.57 20.18 -14.44
N PHE A 5 -9.16 20.87 -15.51
CA PHE A 5 -8.71 22.26 -15.42
C PHE A 5 -9.83 23.23 -15.02
N ASN A 6 -11.06 23.02 -15.50
CA ASN A 6 -12.21 23.78 -15.04
C ASN A 6 -12.46 23.57 -13.54
N SER A 7 -12.21 22.37 -13.02
CA SER A 7 -12.32 22.10 -11.58
C SER A 7 -11.18 22.77 -10.80
N ILE A 8 -9.94 22.70 -11.32
CA ILE A 8 -8.77 23.39 -10.75
C ILE A 8 -9.04 24.90 -10.64
N GLU A 9 -9.58 25.51 -11.70
CA GLU A 9 -9.93 26.94 -11.71
C GLU A 9 -11.08 27.26 -10.76
N HIS A 10 -12.16 26.47 -10.79
CA HIS A 10 -13.33 26.65 -9.92
C HIS A 10 -12.97 26.59 -8.43
N TYR A 11 -12.12 25.64 -8.04
CA TYR A 11 -11.64 25.47 -6.67
C TYR A 11 -10.37 26.27 -6.36
N GLN A 12 -9.89 27.10 -7.30
CA GLN A 12 -8.70 27.94 -7.15
C GLN A 12 -7.45 27.17 -6.70
N LEU A 13 -7.29 25.94 -7.18
CA LEU A 13 -6.16 25.07 -6.83
C LEU A 13 -4.91 25.52 -7.58
N ASN A 14 -3.76 25.53 -6.89
CA ASN A 14 -2.46 25.88 -7.49
C ASN A 14 -1.84 24.69 -8.26
N ILE A 15 -2.60 24.09 -9.18
CA ILE A 15 -2.18 22.97 -10.02
C ILE A 15 -1.94 23.51 -11.44
N THR A 16 -0.68 23.63 -11.84
CA THR A 16 -0.30 24.28 -13.10
C THR A 16 0.17 23.32 -14.19
N ARG A 17 0.31 22.02 -13.87
CA ARG A 17 0.90 21.02 -14.77
C ARG A 17 0.00 19.80 -14.86
N ALA A 18 -0.18 19.30 -16.07
CA ALA A 18 -0.84 18.03 -16.35
C ALA A 18 -0.27 17.42 -17.63
N ALA A 19 -0.29 16.10 -17.74
CA ALA A 19 -0.07 15.39 -18.99
C ALA A 19 -1.38 14.71 -19.40
N PHE A 20 -1.73 14.78 -20.68
CA PHE A 20 -2.84 14.05 -21.26
C PHE A 20 -2.31 13.13 -22.34
N THR A 21 -2.69 11.86 -22.26
CA THR A 21 -2.36 10.85 -23.26
C THR A 21 -3.60 10.51 -24.08
N SER A 22 -3.42 10.16 -25.35
CA SER A 22 -4.50 9.72 -26.24
C SER A 22 -4.79 8.21 -26.08
N GLY A 23 -4.91 7.74 -24.84
CA GLY A 23 -5.11 6.32 -24.51
C GLY A 23 -3.83 5.55 -24.18
N GLU A 24 -2.66 6.11 -24.49
CA GLU A 24 -1.38 5.56 -24.04
C GLU A 24 -1.23 5.64 -22.52
N SER A 25 -0.41 4.74 -21.96
CA SER A 25 -0.12 4.71 -20.54
C SER A 25 0.50 6.05 -20.07
N PRO A 26 -0.03 6.67 -18.99
CA PRO A 26 0.55 7.90 -18.43
C PRO A 26 1.77 7.61 -17.54
N TYR A 27 2.05 6.35 -17.22
CA TYR A 27 3.13 5.92 -16.35
C TYR A 27 4.52 6.53 -16.69
N PRO A 28 4.95 6.65 -17.97
CA PRO A 28 6.27 7.21 -18.30
C PRO A 28 6.52 8.63 -17.77
N TYR A 29 5.46 9.39 -17.46
CA TYR A 29 5.59 10.74 -16.90
C TYR A 29 5.75 10.78 -15.38
N VAL A 30 5.50 9.68 -14.67
CA VAL A 30 5.51 9.63 -13.20
C VAL A 30 6.87 10.04 -12.64
N ALA A 31 7.95 9.48 -13.19
CA ALA A 31 9.31 9.84 -12.80
C ALA A 31 9.65 11.30 -13.14
N THR A 32 9.25 11.77 -14.34
CA THR A 32 9.49 13.15 -14.79
C THR A 32 8.77 14.19 -13.94
N PHE A 33 7.59 13.86 -13.41
CA PHE A 33 6.87 14.71 -12.46
C PHE A 33 7.46 14.70 -11.05
N GLY A 34 8.39 13.80 -10.74
CA GLY A 34 8.89 13.60 -9.38
C GLY A 34 7.79 13.11 -8.43
N SER A 35 6.85 12.31 -8.95
CA SER A 35 5.69 11.85 -8.18
C SER A 35 6.08 10.84 -7.11
N HIS A 36 5.57 11.03 -5.89
CA HIS A 36 5.75 10.08 -4.79
C HIS A 36 4.66 9.01 -4.72
N LEU A 37 3.52 9.24 -5.40
CA LEU A 37 2.37 8.34 -5.44
C LEU A 37 1.77 8.32 -6.87
N PHE A 38 1.46 7.14 -7.38
CA PHE A 38 0.73 6.93 -8.62
C PHE A 38 -0.55 6.12 -8.38
N LEU A 39 -1.71 6.71 -8.66
CA LEU A 39 -3.01 6.04 -8.54
C LEU A 39 -3.63 5.87 -9.91
N SER A 40 -4.13 4.68 -10.21
CA SER A 40 -4.80 4.38 -11.48
C SER A 40 -5.91 3.37 -11.28
N THR A 41 -6.86 3.30 -12.20
CA THR A 41 -7.78 2.16 -12.32
C THR A 41 -7.21 1.05 -13.20
N ASN A 42 -6.09 1.31 -13.89
CA ASN A 42 -5.36 0.32 -14.70
C ASN A 42 -4.26 -0.35 -13.85
N GLY A 43 -4.45 -1.63 -13.53
CA GLY A 43 -3.50 -2.42 -12.74
C GLY A 43 -2.13 -2.60 -13.41
N ASP A 44 -2.07 -2.68 -14.74
CA ASP A 44 -0.79 -2.89 -15.44
C ASP A 44 0.13 -1.68 -15.29
N ASP A 45 -0.43 -0.46 -15.32
CA ASP A 45 0.33 0.76 -15.10
C ASP A 45 0.81 0.89 -13.65
N VAL A 46 0.01 0.41 -12.70
CA VAL A 46 0.37 0.37 -11.27
C VAL A 46 1.55 -0.57 -11.06
N VAL A 47 1.53 -1.77 -11.63
CA VAL A 47 2.65 -2.71 -11.56
C VAL A 47 3.92 -2.12 -12.18
N LYS A 48 3.82 -1.46 -13.34
CA LYS A 48 4.97 -0.77 -13.95
C LYS A 48 5.55 0.30 -13.03
N ALA A 49 4.70 1.10 -12.36
CA ALA A 49 5.12 2.12 -11.42
C ALA A 49 5.83 1.54 -10.19
N LEU A 50 5.26 0.48 -9.58
CA LEU A 50 5.88 -0.22 -8.45
C LEU A 50 7.26 -0.78 -8.82
N ASN A 51 7.38 -1.41 -9.99
CA ASN A 51 8.65 -1.98 -10.47
C ASN A 51 9.76 -0.93 -10.69
N HIS A 52 9.40 0.35 -10.78
CA HIS A 52 10.35 1.46 -10.91
C HIS A 52 10.49 2.26 -9.62
N GLY A 53 10.07 1.70 -8.47
CA GLY A 53 10.29 2.28 -7.15
C GLY A 53 9.35 3.42 -6.81
N VAL A 54 8.25 3.60 -7.54
CA VAL A 54 7.22 4.59 -7.20
C VAL A 54 6.09 3.88 -6.45
N ALA A 55 5.67 4.44 -5.31
CA ALA A 55 4.51 3.93 -4.59
C ALA A 55 3.27 4.03 -5.50
N ALA A 56 2.59 2.92 -5.73
CA ALA A 56 1.44 2.91 -6.61
C ALA A 56 0.38 1.90 -6.19
N ALA A 57 -0.87 2.24 -6.50
CA ALA A 57 -2.02 1.39 -6.17
C ALA A 57 -3.14 1.53 -7.21
N THR A 58 -3.85 0.42 -7.38
CA THR A 58 -5.06 0.35 -8.21
C THR A 58 -6.26 0.75 -7.38
N ILE A 59 -6.98 1.81 -7.77
CA ILE A 59 -8.24 2.17 -7.11
C ILE A 59 -9.28 1.12 -7.50
N VAL A 60 -9.71 0.31 -6.53
CA VAL A 60 -10.65 -0.80 -6.76
C VAL A 60 -12.07 -0.46 -6.33
N HIS A 61 -12.22 0.35 -5.28
CA HIS A 61 -13.52 0.80 -4.78
C HIS A 61 -13.46 2.28 -4.44
N ASN A 62 -14.49 3.04 -4.84
CA ASN A 62 -14.66 4.43 -4.42
C ASN A 62 -15.58 4.48 -3.20
N ALA A 63 -15.22 5.30 -2.20
CA ALA A 63 -16.12 5.55 -1.08
C ALA A 63 -17.44 6.18 -1.56
N ALA A 64 -18.55 5.79 -0.94
CA ALA A 64 -19.85 6.43 -1.18
C ALA A 64 -20.04 7.71 -0.35
N GLN A 65 -19.31 7.86 0.76
CA GLN A 65 -19.42 9.00 1.68
C GLN A 65 -18.17 9.87 1.65
N GLN A 66 -18.38 11.18 1.65
CA GLN A 66 -17.32 12.16 1.84
C GLN A 66 -17.14 12.38 3.35
N ASN A 67 -15.90 12.30 3.83
CA ASN A 67 -15.59 12.86 5.14
C ASN A 67 -15.69 14.38 5.05
N HIS A 68 -16.44 15.00 5.96
CA HIS A 68 -16.63 16.45 6.00
C HIS A 68 -15.51 17.18 6.76
N THR A 69 -14.37 16.53 6.99
CA THR A 69 -13.24 17.12 7.70
C THR A 69 -12.31 17.83 6.72
N GLU A 70 -11.65 18.89 7.18
CA GLU A 70 -10.60 19.57 6.40
C GLU A 70 -9.26 18.79 6.39
N GLU A 71 -9.17 17.69 7.15
CA GLU A 71 -8.02 16.79 7.17
C GLU A 71 -8.14 15.71 6.09
N LEU A 72 -7.04 15.45 5.37
CA LEU A 72 -6.83 14.27 4.55
C LEU A 72 -6.33 13.11 5.43
N ARG A 73 -7.10 12.03 5.51
CA ARG A 73 -6.82 10.87 6.35
C ARG A 73 -6.46 9.65 5.51
N ILE A 74 -5.20 9.23 5.63
CA ILE A 74 -4.62 8.16 4.82
C ILE A 74 -4.32 6.94 5.71
N ALA A 75 -4.91 5.80 5.39
CA ALA A 75 -4.64 4.55 6.08
C ALA A 75 -3.79 3.61 5.21
N PHE A 76 -2.88 2.88 5.84
CA PHE A 76 -2.00 1.92 5.19
C PHE A 76 -2.05 0.58 5.92
N ASP A 77 -2.06 -0.53 5.18
CA ASP A 77 -1.59 -1.79 5.73
C ASP A 77 -0.09 -1.74 6.04
N GLY A 78 0.35 -2.63 6.92
CA GLY A 78 1.75 -2.77 7.29
C GLY A 78 2.55 -3.55 6.25
N ASP A 79 2.32 -4.86 6.19
CA ASP A 79 3.18 -5.79 5.48
C ASP A 79 2.92 -5.69 3.97
N ALA A 80 3.96 -5.87 3.15
CA ALA A 80 3.92 -5.67 1.69
C ALA A 80 3.45 -4.27 1.20
N VAL A 81 3.14 -3.33 2.10
CA VAL A 81 2.79 -1.92 1.80
C VAL A 81 3.85 -0.98 2.39
N ILE A 82 3.85 -0.74 3.71
CA ILE A 82 4.85 0.10 4.38
C ILE A 82 6.15 -0.68 4.62
N PHE A 83 6.01 -1.95 5.01
CA PHE A 83 7.12 -2.87 5.27
C PHE A 83 7.25 -3.88 4.13
N SER A 84 8.41 -4.52 4.02
CA SER A 84 8.61 -5.63 3.08
C SER A 84 7.68 -6.82 3.42
N ASP A 85 7.62 -7.80 2.51
CA ASP A 85 6.80 -9.02 2.67
C ASP A 85 7.54 -10.17 3.39
N GLU A 86 8.70 -9.90 4.01
CA GLU A 86 9.52 -10.89 4.73
C GLU A 86 8.73 -11.68 5.78
N ALA A 87 7.92 -10.97 6.56
CA ALA A 87 7.08 -11.56 7.60
C ALA A 87 6.07 -12.56 7.02
N GLU A 88 5.43 -12.20 5.92
CA GLU A 88 4.46 -13.05 5.23
C GLU A 88 5.14 -14.29 4.63
N ARG A 89 6.38 -14.14 4.12
CA ARG A 89 7.20 -15.28 3.64
C ARG A 89 7.51 -16.27 4.76
N VAL A 90 7.90 -15.78 5.95
CA VAL A 90 8.14 -16.64 7.13
C VAL A 90 6.85 -17.33 7.56
N TYR A 91 5.75 -16.60 7.64
CA TYR A 91 4.45 -17.15 8.04
C TYR A 91 3.98 -18.26 7.08
N ARG A 92 4.04 -18.03 5.77
CA ARG A 92 3.63 -19.04 4.77
C ARG A 92 4.53 -20.27 4.74
N SER A 93 5.84 -20.09 4.97
CA SER A 93 6.80 -21.20 4.90
C SER A 93 6.87 -22.02 6.18
N GLN A 94 6.69 -21.40 7.35
CA GLN A 94 7.01 -22.03 8.65
C GLN A 94 5.87 -21.92 9.68
N GLY A 95 4.76 -21.25 9.35
CA GLY A 95 3.60 -21.13 10.22
C GLY A 95 3.72 -20.07 11.32
N LEU A 96 2.67 -19.97 12.14
CA LEU A 96 2.47 -18.90 13.11
C LEU A 96 3.51 -18.89 14.25
N ASP A 97 3.89 -20.07 14.75
CA ASP A 97 4.85 -20.18 15.87
C ASP A 97 6.25 -19.71 15.46
N ALA A 98 6.69 -20.10 14.26
CA ALA A 98 7.96 -19.66 13.70
C ALA A 98 7.99 -18.15 13.44
N PHE A 99 6.87 -17.60 12.93
CA PHE A 99 6.69 -16.16 12.78
C PHE A 99 6.82 -15.44 14.13
N ALA A 100 6.08 -15.87 15.15
CA ALA A 100 6.11 -15.24 16.47
C ALA A 100 7.50 -15.31 17.11
N HIS A 101 8.22 -16.42 16.95
CA HIS A 101 9.59 -16.57 17.42
C HIS A 101 10.56 -15.64 16.67
N SER A 102 10.47 -15.59 15.34
CA SER A 102 11.28 -14.72 14.48
C SER A 102 11.07 -13.25 14.83
N GLU A 103 9.82 -12.81 15.00
CA GLU A 103 9.48 -11.44 15.38
C GLU A 103 10.04 -11.06 16.76
N LYS A 104 10.00 -11.99 17.73
CA LYS A 104 10.56 -11.77 19.06
C LYS A 104 12.09 -11.71 19.04
N ALA A 105 12.75 -12.62 18.30
CA ALA A 105 14.19 -12.67 18.16
C ALA A 105 14.74 -11.42 17.44
N SER A 106 14.02 -10.95 16.42
CA SER A 106 14.38 -9.82 15.57
C SER A 106 13.74 -8.50 16.01
N ALA A 107 13.17 -8.42 17.22
CA ALA A 107 12.42 -7.24 17.68
C ALA A 107 13.22 -5.94 17.63
N ARG A 108 14.56 -6.01 17.75
CA ARG A 108 15.48 -4.85 17.67
C ARG A 108 16.06 -4.61 16.29
N GLN A 109 15.78 -5.48 15.32
CA GLN A 109 16.17 -5.31 13.93
C GLN A 109 15.00 -4.64 13.19
N PRO A 110 15.21 -3.44 12.59
CA PRO A 110 14.16 -2.80 11.81
C PRO A 110 13.63 -3.72 10.71
N LEU A 111 12.34 -3.60 10.38
CA LEU A 111 11.78 -4.21 9.17
C LEU A 111 12.38 -3.51 7.95
N GLU A 112 12.49 -4.20 6.82
CA GLU A 112 12.80 -3.53 5.56
C GLU A 112 11.60 -2.73 5.05
N GLY A 113 11.88 -1.78 4.15
CA GLY A 113 10.88 -0.90 3.57
C GLY A 113 10.09 -1.58 2.46
N GLY A 114 8.76 -1.45 2.51
CA GLY A 114 7.88 -1.78 1.41
C GLY A 114 7.77 -0.64 0.39
N PRO A 115 6.97 -0.84 -0.68
CA PRO A 115 6.83 0.11 -1.79
C PRO A 115 6.30 1.49 -1.36
N PHE A 116 5.56 1.58 -0.26
CA PHE A 116 4.98 2.83 0.22
C PHE A 116 5.86 3.55 1.26
N LYS A 117 7.00 2.99 1.69
CA LYS A 117 7.92 3.69 2.61
C LYS A 117 8.34 5.08 2.09
N PRO A 118 8.74 5.26 0.81
CA PRO A 118 9.13 6.59 0.31
C PRO A 118 7.97 7.59 0.35
N PHE A 119 6.75 7.14 0.03
CA PHE A 119 5.55 7.99 0.09
C PHE A 119 5.21 8.39 1.54
N LEU A 120 5.25 7.44 2.47
CA LEU A 120 5.04 7.71 3.89
C LEU A 120 6.08 8.71 4.43
N ALA A 121 7.34 8.59 4.02
CA ALA A 121 8.39 9.55 4.38
C ALA A 121 8.11 10.95 3.80
N ALA A 122 7.61 11.04 2.57
CA ALA A 122 7.20 12.30 1.95
C ALA A 122 6.03 12.96 2.69
N LEU A 123 5.02 12.16 3.08
CA LEU A 123 3.92 12.62 3.93
C LEU A 123 4.44 13.12 5.28
N HIS A 124 5.33 12.37 5.93
CA HIS A 124 5.94 12.79 7.18
C HIS A 124 6.66 14.14 7.03
N HIS A 125 7.47 14.31 5.99
CA HIS A 125 8.13 15.60 5.72
C HIS A 125 7.12 16.73 5.52
N LEU A 126 6.00 16.49 4.82
CA LEU A 126 4.91 17.48 4.75
C LEU A 126 4.32 17.78 6.12
N GLN A 127 4.05 16.76 6.95
CA GLN A 127 3.51 16.95 8.29
C GLN A 127 4.43 17.81 9.17
N THR A 128 5.76 17.70 9.02
CA THR A 128 6.72 18.55 9.77
C THR A 128 6.66 20.04 9.43
N ARG A 129 6.01 20.41 8.32
CA ARG A 129 5.79 21.82 7.92
C ARG A 129 4.64 22.47 8.68
N PHE A 130 3.86 21.71 9.45
CA PHE A 130 2.69 22.18 10.19
C PHE A 130 2.85 21.95 11.69
N PRO A 131 2.24 22.80 12.53
CA PRO A 131 2.05 22.47 13.94
C PRO A 131 1.29 21.14 14.10
N PRO A 132 1.61 20.30 15.11
CA PRO A 132 0.99 18.98 15.29
C PRO A 132 -0.54 18.96 15.29
N ASP A 133 -1.16 20.02 15.82
CA ASP A 133 -2.61 20.15 16.00
C ASP A 133 -3.32 20.78 14.79
N GLN A 134 -2.56 21.28 13.81
CA GLN A 134 -3.06 21.98 12.61
C GLN A 134 -2.61 21.29 11.31
N CYS A 135 -2.06 20.09 11.42
CA CYS A 135 -1.58 19.37 10.25
C CYS A 135 -2.78 18.85 9.44
N PRO A 136 -2.90 19.20 8.15
CA PRO A 136 -4.03 18.78 7.31
C PRO A 136 -3.92 17.33 6.83
N ILE A 137 -2.88 16.58 7.25
CA ILE A 137 -2.65 15.20 6.86
C ILE A 137 -2.57 14.35 8.13
N ARG A 138 -3.41 13.31 8.20
CA ARG A 138 -3.35 12.28 9.24
C ARG A 138 -3.05 10.93 8.62
N THR A 139 -2.13 10.19 9.23
CA THR A 139 -1.74 8.85 8.76
C THR A 139 -2.08 7.78 9.80
N ALA A 140 -2.56 6.64 9.33
CA ALA A 140 -2.81 5.46 10.16
C ALA A 140 -2.13 4.21 9.59
N LEU A 141 -1.50 3.43 10.47
CA LEU A 141 -1.12 2.05 10.22
C LEU A 141 -2.26 1.14 10.69
N VAL A 142 -2.78 0.28 9.82
CA VAL A 142 -3.89 -0.65 10.09
C VAL A 142 -3.47 -2.06 9.69
N THR A 143 -2.90 -2.81 10.63
CA THR A 143 -2.21 -4.08 10.35
C THR A 143 -2.86 -5.27 11.04
N ALA A 144 -2.75 -6.45 10.42
CA ALA A 144 -3.14 -7.72 11.02
C ALA A 144 -2.16 -8.20 12.11
N ARG A 145 -0.95 -7.60 12.21
CA ARG A 145 0.00 -7.90 13.29
C ARG A 145 -0.64 -7.64 14.66
N ALA A 146 -0.28 -8.46 15.63
CA ALA A 146 -0.70 -8.34 17.03
C ALA A 146 0.52 -8.38 17.97
N ALA A 147 0.29 -8.27 19.28
CA ALA A 147 1.33 -8.58 20.25
C ALA A 147 1.79 -10.05 20.09
N PRO A 148 3.10 -10.35 20.14
CA PRO A 148 4.22 -9.45 20.47
C PRO A 148 4.83 -8.67 19.29
N ALA A 149 4.45 -8.94 18.03
CA ALA A 149 5.06 -8.37 16.82
C ALA A 149 4.97 -6.83 16.70
N HIS A 150 4.06 -6.18 17.44
CA HIS A 150 3.94 -4.71 17.49
C HIS A 150 5.23 -3.98 17.89
N GLU A 151 6.10 -4.58 18.72
CA GLU A 151 7.33 -3.93 19.18
C GLU A 151 8.27 -3.59 18.01
N ARG A 152 8.47 -4.56 17.10
CA ARG A 152 9.37 -4.40 15.95
C ARG A 152 8.88 -3.30 15.01
N VAL A 153 7.57 -3.24 14.79
CA VAL A 153 6.90 -2.20 13.99
C VAL A 153 7.16 -0.81 14.58
N ILE A 154 6.91 -0.62 15.87
CA ILE A 154 7.10 0.67 16.55
C ILE A 154 8.58 1.10 16.52
N ARG A 155 9.50 0.17 16.77
CA ARG A 155 10.94 0.43 16.70
C ARG A 155 11.38 0.80 15.30
N THR A 156 10.87 0.13 14.27
CA THR A 156 11.17 0.43 12.87
C THR A 156 10.76 1.85 12.50
N LEU A 157 9.53 2.27 12.82
CA LEU A 157 9.05 3.62 12.54
C LEU A 157 9.89 4.69 13.25
N ARG A 158 10.31 4.42 14.49
CA ARG A 158 11.22 5.30 15.25
C ARG A 158 12.60 5.40 14.62
N GLU A 159 13.19 4.27 14.23
CA GLU A 159 14.49 4.22 13.55
C GLU A 159 14.47 4.99 12.23
N TRP A 160 13.38 4.87 11.47
CA TRP A 160 13.18 5.64 10.24
C TRP A 160 12.86 7.12 10.49
N ASN A 161 12.66 7.52 11.75
CA ASN A 161 12.20 8.84 12.15
C ASN A 161 10.90 9.24 11.41
N ILE A 162 9.95 8.30 11.29
CA ILE A 162 8.65 8.50 10.66
C ILE A 162 7.57 8.53 11.73
N ARG A 163 6.79 9.61 11.75
CA ARG A 163 5.59 9.73 12.56
C ARG A 163 4.41 9.08 11.83
N ILE A 164 3.62 8.31 12.58
CA ILE A 164 2.26 7.91 12.23
C ILE A 164 1.32 8.41 13.33
N ASP A 165 0.15 8.93 12.97
CA ASP A 165 -0.79 9.49 13.95
C ASP A 165 -1.56 8.40 14.72
N GLN A 166 -1.87 7.28 14.07
CA GLN A 166 -2.53 6.13 14.70
C GLN A 166 -1.92 4.79 14.26
N ALA A 167 -1.65 3.88 15.19
CA ALA A 167 -1.23 2.52 14.88
C ALA A 167 -2.22 1.51 15.47
N LEU A 168 -2.91 0.78 14.60
CA LEU A 168 -3.97 -0.16 14.93
C LEU A 168 -3.48 -1.59 14.64
N PHE A 169 -3.27 -2.37 15.70
CA PHE A 169 -2.82 -3.76 15.66
C PHE A 169 -4.02 -4.69 15.87
N LEU A 170 -4.56 -5.23 14.79
CA LEU A 170 -5.90 -5.82 14.80
C LEU A 170 -5.93 -7.34 15.04
N GLY A 171 -4.80 -8.03 14.94
CA GLY A 171 -4.75 -9.49 15.17
C GLY A 171 -5.74 -10.29 14.33
N GLY A 172 -5.98 -9.88 13.09
CA GLY A 172 -6.93 -10.54 12.17
C GLY A 172 -8.39 -10.07 12.26
N MET A 173 -8.72 -9.08 13.11
CA MET A 173 -10.04 -8.45 13.08
C MET A 173 -10.30 -7.74 11.74
N ASN A 174 -11.57 -7.62 11.37
CA ASN A 174 -11.98 -6.90 10.17
C ASN A 174 -11.57 -5.42 10.25
N LYS A 175 -10.85 -4.92 9.23
CA LYS A 175 -10.34 -3.54 9.17
C LYS A 175 -11.44 -2.49 8.95
N GLY A 176 -12.54 -2.84 8.29
CA GLY A 176 -13.59 -1.90 7.88
C GLY A 176 -14.12 -0.99 9.00
N PRO A 177 -14.55 -1.53 10.16
CA PRO A 177 -14.99 -0.72 11.30
C PRO A 177 -13.93 0.26 11.81
N PHE A 178 -12.65 -0.13 11.80
CA PHE A 178 -11.55 0.72 12.24
C PHE A 178 -11.25 1.82 11.23
N LEU A 179 -11.28 1.50 9.93
CA LEU A 179 -11.15 2.48 8.85
C LEU A 179 -12.27 3.53 8.91
N LYS A 180 -13.50 3.09 9.19
CA LYS A 180 -14.65 3.97 9.41
C LYS A 180 -14.47 4.86 10.64
N ALA A 181 -14.01 4.30 11.76
CA ALA A 181 -13.79 5.05 12.99
C ALA A 181 -12.66 6.08 12.87
N PHE A 182 -11.59 5.73 12.13
CA PHE A 182 -10.53 6.67 11.77
C PHE A 182 -11.03 7.76 10.81
N GLY A 183 -12.08 7.48 10.02
CA GLY A 183 -12.55 8.36 8.96
C GLY A 183 -11.55 8.42 7.81
N ALA A 184 -11.04 7.28 7.38
CA ALA A 184 -10.09 7.21 6.26
C ALA A 184 -10.74 7.74 4.97
N ASP A 185 -10.01 8.55 4.21
CA ASP A 185 -10.39 8.96 2.85
C ASP A 185 -9.91 7.95 1.81
N ILE A 186 -8.72 7.39 2.06
CA ILE A 186 -8.12 6.34 1.24
C ILE A 186 -7.41 5.31 2.12
N PHE A 187 -7.50 4.04 1.71
CA PHE A 187 -6.85 2.92 2.36
C PHE A 187 -6.03 2.11 1.35
N PHE A 188 -4.77 1.84 1.67
CA PHE A 188 -3.85 1.04 0.86
C PHE A 188 -3.62 -0.34 1.49
N ASP A 189 -3.83 -1.40 0.72
CA ASP A 189 -3.66 -2.78 1.18
C ASP A 189 -3.15 -3.67 0.03
N ASP A 190 -2.28 -4.64 0.32
CA ASP A 190 -1.75 -5.56 -0.67
C ASP A 190 -2.72 -6.70 -1.02
N GLN A 191 -3.75 -6.92 -0.19
CA GLN A 191 -4.71 -7.98 -0.35
C GLN A 191 -6.04 -7.45 -0.89
N LYS A 192 -6.42 -7.94 -2.07
CA LYS A 192 -7.71 -7.58 -2.69
C LYS A 192 -8.91 -7.85 -1.77
N GLY A 193 -8.91 -8.95 -1.02
CA GLY A 193 -9.98 -9.26 -0.08
C GLY A 193 -10.13 -8.24 1.06
N HIS A 194 -9.03 -7.64 1.53
CA HIS A 194 -9.09 -6.55 2.50
C HIS A 194 -9.65 -5.26 1.88
N CYS A 195 -9.29 -4.97 0.63
CA CYS A 195 -9.88 -3.86 -0.12
C CYS A 195 -11.40 -4.05 -0.33
N ASP A 196 -11.84 -5.26 -0.68
CA ASP A 196 -13.25 -5.59 -0.87
C ASP A 196 -14.05 -5.43 0.43
N ASN A 197 -13.48 -5.83 1.58
CA ASN A 197 -14.10 -5.63 2.89
C ASN A 197 -14.22 -4.16 3.31
N ALA A 198 -13.40 -3.28 2.72
CA ALA A 198 -13.44 -1.85 2.93
C ALA A 198 -14.37 -1.11 1.93
N ALA A 199 -14.94 -1.84 0.96
CA ALA A 199 -15.81 -1.27 -0.06
C ALA A 199 -17.03 -0.56 0.57
N GLY A 200 -17.39 0.59 0.00
CA GLY A 200 -18.48 1.43 0.50
C GLY A 200 -18.18 2.18 1.81
N ILE A 201 -17.07 1.88 2.49
CA ILE A 201 -16.62 2.58 3.70
C ILE A 201 -15.57 3.64 3.35
N VAL A 202 -14.56 3.26 2.59
CA VAL A 202 -13.40 4.10 2.21
C VAL A 202 -13.01 3.83 0.76
N THR A 203 -12.31 4.78 0.13
CA THR A 203 -11.68 4.53 -1.16
C THR A 203 -10.56 3.51 -0.95
N ALA A 204 -10.75 2.29 -1.45
CA ALA A 204 -9.78 1.22 -1.29
C ALA A 204 -8.87 1.15 -2.52
N ALA A 205 -7.56 1.11 -2.27
CA ALA A 205 -6.52 1.09 -3.28
C ALA A 205 -5.61 -0.13 -3.07
N HIS A 206 -5.67 -1.05 -4.02
CA HIS A 206 -4.93 -2.31 -3.99
C HIS A 206 -3.48 -2.11 -4.43
N VAL A 207 -2.52 -2.56 -3.62
CA VAL A 207 -1.09 -2.52 -3.92
C VAL A 207 -0.65 -3.90 -4.40
N PRO A 208 -0.50 -4.15 -5.72
CA PRO A 208 -0.13 -5.48 -6.24
C PRO A 208 1.35 -5.77 -6.00
N HIS A 209 1.72 -6.02 -4.74
CA HIS A 209 3.08 -6.27 -4.26
C HIS A 209 3.11 -7.43 -3.26
N GLY A 210 4.26 -8.08 -3.12
CA GLY A 210 4.49 -9.18 -2.20
C GLY A 210 4.01 -10.55 -2.69
N VAL A 211 4.33 -11.60 -1.93
CA VAL A 211 4.00 -13.01 -2.23
C VAL A 211 2.52 -13.31 -2.46
N THR A 212 1.62 -12.47 -1.95
CA THR A 212 0.17 -12.55 -2.17
C THR A 212 -0.20 -12.26 -3.63
N ASN A 213 0.66 -11.55 -4.36
CA ASN A 213 0.44 -11.04 -5.71
C ASN A 213 1.37 -11.69 -6.76
N GLU A 214 2.24 -12.63 -6.38
CA GLU A 214 3.05 -13.39 -7.34
C GLU A 214 2.14 -14.28 -8.21
N GLN A 215 2.15 -14.08 -9.54
CA GLN A 215 1.43 -14.97 -10.45
C GLN A 215 2.10 -16.36 -10.42
N PRO A 216 1.32 -17.47 -10.44
CA PRO A 216 1.91 -18.79 -10.63
C PRO A 216 2.65 -18.80 -11.96
N ARG A 217 3.95 -19.17 -11.94
CA ARG A 217 4.75 -19.31 -13.15
C ARG A 217 4.05 -20.30 -14.09
N THR A 218 3.49 -19.79 -15.19
CA THR A 218 3.01 -20.61 -16.29
C THR A 218 4.24 -21.18 -17.02
N GLY A 219 4.78 -22.31 -16.55
CA GLY A 219 6.02 -22.83 -17.13
C GLY A 219 6.55 -24.18 -16.69
N ASP A 220 5.96 -24.89 -15.73
CA ASP A 220 6.35 -26.28 -15.42
C ASP A 220 5.17 -27.23 -15.70
N SER A 221 4.95 -27.52 -16.98
CA SER A 221 4.32 -28.79 -17.35
C SER A 221 5.37 -29.87 -17.20
N PRO A 222 5.15 -30.95 -16.42
CA PRO A 222 6.09 -32.04 -16.36
C PRO A 222 6.20 -32.65 -17.76
N ALA A 223 7.42 -32.69 -18.29
CA ALA A 223 7.72 -33.36 -19.55
C ALA A 223 7.26 -34.81 -19.44
N THR A 224 6.17 -35.16 -20.14
CA THR A 224 5.74 -36.53 -20.32
C THR A 224 6.85 -37.23 -21.11
N SER A 225 7.60 -38.08 -20.42
CA SER A 225 8.58 -38.98 -21.01
C SER A 225 7.88 -39.87 -22.03
N LEU A 226 8.11 -39.61 -23.32
CA LEU A 226 7.87 -40.56 -24.38
C LEU A 226 8.87 -41.71 -24.20
N SER A 227 8.41 -42.79 -23.59
CA SER A 227 9.08 -44.08 -23.65
C SER A 227 9.04 -44.56 -25.10
N GLY A 228 10.20 -44.50 -25.77
CA GLY A 228 10.42 -45.27 -26.98
C GLY A 228 10.42 -46.76 -26.64
N GLU A 229 9.40 -47.46 -27.10
CA GLU A 229 9.48 -48.90 -27.30
C GLU A 229 10.21 -49.14 -28.62
N ASP A 230 11.48 -49.50 -28.50
CA ASP A 230 12.24 -50.17 -29.53
C ASP A 230 12.53 -51.57 -29.01
N ARG A 231 11.95 -52.59 -29.65
CA ARG A 231 12.52 -53.95 -29.82
C ARG A 231 11.57 -54.86 -30.57
N THR A 232 12.02 -55.19 -31.79
CA THR A 232 11.97 -56.50 -32.48
C THR A 232 10.63 -57.18 -32.72
#